data_AF-A0A9P3J817-F1
#
_entry.id   AF-A0A9P3J817-F1
#
_cell.length_a   1.000
_cell.length_b   1.000
_cell.length_c   1.000
_cell.angle_alpha   90.00
_cell.angle_beta   90.00
_cell.angle_gamma   90.00
#
_symmetry.space_group_name_H-M   'P 1'
#
loop_
_entity.id
_entity.type
_entity.pdbx_description
1 polymer ?
#
loop_
_entity_poly.entity_id
_entity_poly.type
_entity_poly.pdbx_seq_one_letter_code
_entity_poly.pdbx_strand_id
1 'polypeptide(L)' 'MDYVTGLSAGPSGNDAILVVVDRLTKMAHFIASQQKLQLSKLPQLFIANVTRLYGLPTANSHRISETQNPNL' A
#
# COMPACT_ATOMS: atom_id res chain seq x y z
N MET A 1 5.36 5.93 3.97
CA MET A 1 5.77 5.67 2.59
C MET A 1 6.34 6.96 2.05
N ASP A 2 7.28 6.86 1.13
CA ASP A 2 7.92 8.00 0.49
C ASP A 2 8.17 7.70 -0.99
N TYR A 3 8.45 8.72 -1.78
CA TYR A 3 8.68 8.59 -3.23
C TYR A 3 9.97 9.31 -3.63
N VAL A 4 10.91 8.55 -4.19
CA VAL A 4 12.12 9.10 -4.80
C VAL A 4 11.83 9.34 -6.28
N THR A 5 11.95 10.58 -6.73
CA THR A 5 11.62 11.03 -8.09
C THR A 5 12.83 11.70 -8.76
N GLY A 6 12.71 12.02 -10.06
CA GLY A 6 13.78 12.67 -10.82
C GLY A 6 14.94 11.74 -11.22
N LEU A 7 14.70 10.42 -11.25
CA LEU A 7 15.69 9.47 -11.76
C LEU A 7 15.66 9.46 -13.28
N SER A 8 16.80 9.15 -13.91
CA SER A 8 16.83 8.83 -15.34
C SER A 8 16.02 7.56 -15.59
N ALA A 9 15.10 7.60 -16.57
CA ALA A 9 14.26 6.46 -16.89
C ALA A 9 15.10 5.25 -17.33
N GLY A 10 14.88 4.10 -16.70
CA GLY A 10 15.49 2.83 -17.10
C GLY A 10 14.84 2.24 -18.37
N PRO A 11 15.31 1.07 -18.85
CA PRO A 11 14.77 0.41 -20.04
C PRO A 11 13.26 0.12 -19.98
N SER A 12 12.72 -0.09 -18.77
CA SER A 12 11.29 -0.31 -18.53
C SER A 12 10.49 0.97 -18.37
N GLY A 13 11.10 2.14 -18.55
CA GLY A 13 10.45 3.45 -18.43
C GLY A 13 10.16 3.90 -16.99
N ASN A 14 10.71 3.20 -15.98
CA ASN A 14 10.61 3.58 -14.57
C ASN A 14 11.64 4.67 -14.25
N ASP A 15 11.17 5.79 -13.73
CA ASP A 15 11.93 7.00 -13.38
C ASP A 15 11.72 7.43 -11.91
N ALA A 16 11.10 6.56 -11.10
CA ALA A 16 10.87 6.79 -9.69
C ALA A 16 10.89 5.48 -8.86
N ILE A 17 11.04 5.62 -7.55
CA ILE A 17 11.00 4.51 -6.59
C ILE A 17 10.01 4.84 -5.48
N LEU A 18 9.02 3.96 -5.29
CA LEU A 18 8.15 3.97 -4.11
C LEU A 18 8.84 3.23 -2.97
N VAL A 19 9.04 3.92 -1.85
CA VAL A 19 9.65 3.37 -0.65
C VAL A 19 8.58 3.11 0.40
N VAL A 20 8.43 1.85 0.80
CA VAL A 20 7.52 1.43 1.87
C VAL A 20 8.33 0.84 3.00
N VAL A 21 8.30 1.48 4.18
CA VAL A 21 8.93 0.95 5.38
C VAL A 21 7.89 0.21 6.21
N ASP A 22 8.11 -1.08 6.43
CA ASP A 22 7.37 -1.83 7.43
C ASP A 22 7.88 -1.46 8.83
N ARG A 23 6.99 -0.90 9.64
CA ARG A 23 7.35 -0.47 11.01
C ARG A 23 7.56 -1.64 11.97
N LEU A 24 6.99 -2.81 11.67
CA LEU A 24 7.09 -4.03 12.48
C LEU A 24 8.45 -4.68 12.27
N THR A 25 8.80 -4.98 11.02
CA THR A 25 10.06 -5.66 10.68
C THR A 25 11.24 -4.71 10.50
N LYS A 26 11.00 -3.39 10.44
CA LYS A 26 11.97 -2.36 10.04
C LYS A 26 12.54 -2.53 8.63
N MET A 27 11.94 -3.41 7.81
CA MET A 27 12.34 -3.60 6.43
C MET A 27 11.81 -2.48 5.54
N ALA A 28 12.58 -2.13 4.51
CA ALA A 28 12.18 -1.21 3.46
C ALA A 28 11.97 -1.98 2.15
N HIS A 29 10.82 -1.78 1.54
CA HIS A 29 10.49 -2.27 0.21
C HIS A 29 10.68 -1.15 -0.81
N PHE A 30 11.52 -1.40 -1.82
CA PHE A 30 11.78 -0.48 -2.93
C PHE A 30 11.06 -1.00 -4.16
N ILE A 31 10.09 -0.24 -4.65
CA ILE A 31 9.24 -0.64 -5.77
C ILE A 31 9.51 0.34 -6.92
N ALA A 32 10.04 -0.19 -8.03
CA ALA A 32 10.26 0.60 -9.23
C ALA A 32 8.92 1.08 -9.81
N SER A 33 8.86 2.35 -10.19
CA SER A 33 7.63 3.01 -10.62
C SER A 33 7.93 4.15 -11.60
N GLN A 34 6.85 4.71 -12.14
CA GLN A 34 6.89 5.93 -12.92
C GLN A 34 6.46 7.13 -12.05
N GLN A 35 7.14 8.27 -12.20
CA GLN A 35 6.79 9.52 -11.53
C GLN A 35 5.38 9.98 -11.94
N LYS A 36 4.99 9.71 -13.19
CA LYS A 36 3.64 10.01 -13.73
C LYS A 36 2.63 8.89 -13.46
N LEU A 37 2.92 7.96 -12.55
CA LEU A 37 1.97 6.91 -12.18
C LEU A 37 0.68 7.57 -11.66
N GLN A 38 -0.46 7.15 -12.24
CA GLN A 38 -1.76 7.59 -11.75
C GLN A 38 -1.98 7.11 -10.31
N LEU A 39 -2.49 8.01 -9.45
CA LEU A 39 -2.74 7.71 -8.04
C LEU A 39 -3.68 6.50 -7.85
N SER A 40 -4.60 6.28 -8.80
CA SER A 40 -5.50 5.13 -8.85
C SER A 40 -4.77 3.77 -8.95
N LYS A 41 -3.52 3.75 -9.42
CA LYS A 41 -2.69 2.55 -9.56
C LYS A 41 -1.78 2.30 -8.35
N LEU A 42 -1.60 3.28 -7.46
CA LEU A 42 -0.80 3.09 -6.23
C LEU A 42 -1.29 1.94 -5.34
N PRO A 43 -2.60 1.77 -5.09
CA PRO A 43 -3.08 0.66 -4.27
C PRO A 43 -2.69 -0.71 -4.86
N GLN A 44 -2.68 -0.83 -6.19
CA GLN A 44 -2.31 -2.08 -6.87
C GLN A 44 -0.83 -2.39 -6.66
N LEU A 45 0.05 -1.39 -6.80
CA LEU A 45 1.48 -1.54 -6.49
C LEU A 45 1.73 -1.89 -5.03
N PHE A 46 1.02 -1.23 -4.11
CA PHE A 46 1.15 -1.51 -2.68
C PHE A 46 0.70 -2.94 -2.34
N ILE A 47 -0.45 -3.38 -2.86
CA ILE A 47 -0.99 -4.72 -2.58
C ILE A 47 -0.06 -5.80 -3.15
N ALA A 48 0.38 -5.64 -4.41
CA ALA A 48 1.22 -6.63 -5.09
C ALA A 48 2.58 -6.84 -4.41
N ASN A 49 3.13 -5.78 -3.81
CA ASN A 49 4.49 -5.81 -3.26
C ASN A 49 4.55 -5.90 -1.73
N VAL A 50 3.56 -5.37 -1.01
CA VAL A 50 3.58 -5.24 0.45
C VAL A 50 2.51 -6.12 1.09
N THR A 51 1.23 -5.91 0.76
CA THR A 51 0.12 -6.68 1.35
C THR A 51 0.23 -8.17 1.07
N ARG A 52 0.73 -8.56 -0.10
CA ARG A 52 0.98 -9.98 -0.43
C ARG A 52 1.87 -10.70 0.58
N LEU A 53 2.77 -9.98 1.27
CA LEU A 53 3.70 -10.56 2.24
C LEU A 53 3.05 -10.81 3.62
N TYR A 54 2.09 -9.97 4.02
CA TYR A 54 1.56 -9.96 5.39
C TYR A 54 0.05 -10.21 5.48
N GLY A 55 -0.64 -10.30 4.34
CA GLY A 55 -2.10 -10.29 4.28
C GLY A 55 -2.69 -8.88 4.44
N LEU A 56 -3.99 -8.75 4.16
CA LEU A 56 -4.72 -7.54 4.52
C LEU A 56 -5.00 -7.57 6.03
N PRO A 57 -4.89 -6.44 6.73
CA PRO A 57 -5.42 -6.36 8.08
C PRO A 57 -6.92 -6.65 8.00
N THR A 58 -7.33 -7.83 8.48
CA THR A 58 -8.74 -8.08 8.77
C THR A 58 -9.08 -7.10 9.88
N ALA A 59 -9.83 -6.04 9.55
CA ALA A 59 -10.47 -5.24 10.57
C ALA A 59 -11.16 -6.23 11.50
N ASN A 60 -10.95 -6.08 12.81
CA ASN A 60 -11.60 -6.91 13.79
C ASN A 60 -13.10 -6.77 13.53
N SER A 61 -13.71 -7.74 12.86
CA SER A 61 -15.15 -7.92 12.80
C SER A 61 -15.59 -8.37 14.18
N HIS A 62 -15.33 -7.55 15.19
CA HIS A 62 -15.97 -7.66 16.47
C HIS A 62 -17.41 -7.25 16.22
N ARG A 63 -18.19 -8.26 15.85
CA ARG A 63 -19.65 -8.32 15.85
C ARG A 63 -20.28 -7.09 16.48
N ILE A 64 -20.80 -6.19 15.66
CA ILE A 64 -21.96 -5.38 16.03
C ILE A 64 -23.17 -6.32 16.13
N SER A 65 -23.19 -7.14 17.17
CA SER A 65 -24.35 -7.92 17.61
C SER A 65 -24.95 -7.27 18.85
N GLU A 66 -25.16 -5.95 18.82
CA GLU A 66 -25.84 -5.13 19.82
C GLU A 66 -26.07 -3.82 19.06
N THR A 67 -27.21 -3.57 18.43
CA THR A 67 -28.48 -3.30 19.08
C THR A 67 -29.66 -3.74 18.18
N GLN A 68 -30.34 -4.83 18.55
CA GLN A 68 -31.80 -4.84 18.39
C GLN A 68 -32.38 -4.15 19.63
N ASN A 69 -32.78 -2.89 19.50
CA ASN A 69 -33.92 -2.39 20.26
C ASN A 69 -34.70 -1.37 19.40
N PRO A 70 -35.83 -1.76 18.79
CA PRO A 70 -36.72 -0.85 18.07
C PRO A 70 -37.74 -0.14 18.98
N ASN A 71 -37.56 -0.07 20.31
CA ASN A 71 -38.45 0.67 21.21
C ASN A 71 -37.72 1.73 22.03
N LEU A 72 -37.43 2.87 21.39
CA LEU A 72 -37.48 4.22 21.97
C LEU A 72 -37.77 5.22 20.86
#